data_AF-A0A8D8A6J4-F1
#
_entry.id   AF-A0A8D8A6J4-F1
#
_cell.length_a   1.000
_cell.length_b   1.000
_cell.length_c   1.000
_cell.angle_alpha   90.00
_cell.angle_beta   90.00
_cell.angle_gamma   90.00
#
_symmetry.space_group_name_H-M   'P 1'
#
loop_
_entity.id
_entity.type
_entity.pdbx_description
1 polymer ?
#
loop_
_entity_poly.entity_id
_entity_poly.type
_entity_poly.pdbx_seq_one_letter_code
_entity_poly.pdbx_strand_id
1 'polypeptide(L)'
;MEEHQVLTEDGYLLGLYRIPGKRNSTISKNHPVLMMHSWFSSCADYVLIGPGNALGYLLADRGYDVWLGNARGNRYSRRHQKLKVRSKQFWDFSIHEIGYYDVPALIDYVLEKSGKKKLH
;
A
#
# COMPACT_ATOMS: atom_id res chain seq x y z
N MET A 1 2.49 1.76 -13.51
CA MET A 1 1.93 1.61 -12.16
C MET A 1 1.01 0.39 -12.23
N GLU A 2 1.14 -0.52 -11.27
CA GLU A 2 0.27 -1.70 -11.14
C GLU A 2 -0.71 -1.45 -9.99
N GLU A 3 -1.94 -1.93 -10.14
CA GLU A 3 -2.97 -1.86 -9.10
C GLU A 3 -3.26 -3.25 -8.57
N HIS A 4 -3.33 -3.35 -7.25
CA HIS A 4 -3.55 -4.58 -6.50
C HIS A 4 -4.66 -4.36 -5.49
N GLN A 5 -5.33 -5.45 -5.15
CA GLN A 5 -6.33 -5.50 -4.11
C GLN A 5 -5.91 -6.53 -3.07
N VAL A 6 -5.83 -6.11 -1.81
CA VAL A 6 -5.43 -6.97 -0.69
C VAL A 6 -6.63 -7.18 0.23
N LEU A 7 -6.90 -8.43 0.56
CA LEU A 7 -7.98 -8.82 1.47
C LEU A 7 -7.42 -8.94 2.88
N THR A 8 -8.02 -8.23 3.84
CA THR A 8 -7.72 -8.41 5.26
C THR A 8 -8.50 -9.59 5.83
N GLU A 9 -8.03 -10.14 6.95
CA GLU A 9 -8.70 -11.26 7.63
C GLU A 9 -10.15 -10.94 8.01
N ASP A 10 -10.41 -9.72 8.46
CA ASP A 10 -11.75 -9.24 8.83
C ASP A 10 -12.60 -8.78 7.62
N GLY A 11 -12.07 -8.87 6.41
CA GLY A 11 -12.83 -8.80 5.17
C GLY A 11 -12.85 -7.46 4.46
N TYR A 12 -12.01 -6.50 4.86
CA TYR A 12 -11.77 -5.26 4.11
C TYR A 12 -10.92 -5.54 2.88
N LEU A 13 -11.17 -4.77 1.82
CA LEU A 13 -10.45 -4.86 0.56
C LEU A 13 -9.66 -3.56 0.36
N LEU A 14 -8.35 -3.64 0.58
CA LEU A 14 -7.43 -2.52 0.54
C LEU A 14 -6.88 -2.31 -0.87
N GLY A 15 -6.85 -1.05 -1.31
CA GLY A 15 -6.16 -0.66 -2.54
C GLY A 15 -4.65 -0.56 -2.31
N LEU A 16 -3.86 -1.25 -3.12
CA LEU A 16 -2.41 -1.23 -3.05
C LEU A 16 -1.86 -0.93 -4.45
N TYR A 17 -1.05 0.13 -4.57
CA TYR A 17 -0.46 0.51 -5.86
C TYR A 17 1.04 0.19 -5.87
N ARG A 18 1.58 -0.14 -7.03
CA ARG A 18 3.00 -0.48 -7.18
C ARG A 18 3.65 0.31 -8.31
N ILE A 19 4.85 0.81 -8.03
CA ILE A 19 5.75 1.41 -9.02
C ILE A 19 7.01 0.55 -9.08
N PRO A 20 7.15 -0.31 -10.12
CA PRO A 20 8.33 -1.14 -10.27
C PRO A 20 9.59 -0.29 -10.42
N GLY A 21 10.69 -0.73 -9.80
CA GLY A 21 11.98 -0.08 -9.93
C GLY A 21 12.55 -0.14 -11.35
N LYS A 22 13.38 0.83 -11.72
CA LYS A 22 14.11 0.79 -12.99
C LYS A 22 15.00 -0.46 -13.07
N ARG A 23 14.79 -1.29 -14.10
CA ARG A 23 15.47 -2.59 -14.33
C ARG A 23 17.00 -2.50 -14.37
N ASN A 24 17.55 -1.33 -14.71
CA ASN A 24 19.00 -1.13 -14.86
C ASN A 24 19.67 -0.55 -13.59
N SER A 25 18.93 -0.37 -12.50
CA SER A 25 19.54 0.10 -11.25
C SER A 25 20.20 -1.07 -10.51
N THR A 26 21.50 -0.94 -10.24
CA THR A 26 22.29 -1.89 -9.45
C THR A 26 22.16 -1.66 -7.94
N ILE A 27 21.54 -0.55 -7.52
CA ILE A 27 21.59 -0.05 -6.14
C ILE A 27 20.75 -0.91 -5.19
N SER A 28 19.47 -1.09 -5.49
CA SER A 28 18.54 -1.72 -4.53
C SER A 28 18.06 -3.11 -4.95
N LYS A 29 18.47 -3.66 -6.10
CA LYS A 29 18.11 -5.01 -6.56
C LYS A 29 16.58 -5.30 -6.47
N ASN A 30 15.77 -4.29 -6.78
CA ASN A 30 14.32 -4.35 -6.69
C ASN A 30 13.83 -4.73 -5.27
N HIS A 31 14.44 -4.13 -4.24
CA HIS A 31 14.04 -4.31 -2.85
C HIS A 31 12.71 -3.59 -2.59
N PRO A 32 11.72 -4.26 -1.98
CA PRO A 32 10.40 -3.69 -1.73
C PRO A 32 10.44 -2.62 -0.65
N VAL A 33 9.75 -1.52 -0.89
CA VAL A 33 9.50 -0.45 0.09
C VAL A 33 7.99 -0.29 0.19
N LEU A 34 7.41 -0.49 1.38
CA LEU A 34 6.00 -0.26 1.63
C LEU A 34 5.79 1.12 2.27
N MET A 35 5.10 2.00 1.57
CA MET A 35 4.81 3.36 2.02
C MET A 35 3.36 3.46 2.51
N MET A 36 3.19 3.77 3.79
CA MET A 36 1.88 3.95 4.43
C MET A 36 1.63 5.42 4.74
N HIS A 37 0.51 5.95 4.23
CA HIS A 37 0.13 7.34 4.41
C HIS A 37 -0.21 7.69 5.87
N SER A 38 -0.22 9.00 6.18
CA SER A 38 -0.61 9.52 7.49
C SER A 38 -2.14 9.62 7.66
N TRP A 39 -2.58 10.17 8.80
CA TRP A 39 -3.98 10.31 9.13
C TRP A 39 -4.75 11.15 8.09
N PHE A 40 -5.98 10.74 7.79
CA PHE A 40 -6.88 11.41 6.84
C PHE A 40 -6.35 11.57 5.41
N SER A 41 -5.30 10.82 5.06
CA SER A 41 -4.71 10.88 3.72
C SER A 41 -4.83 9.56 2.96
N SER A 42 -4.07 9.44 1.87
CA SER A 42 -3.97 8.28 1.02
C SER A 42 -2.57 8.14 0.45
N CYS A 43 -2.29 7.01 -0.19
CA CYS A 43 -0.99 6.76 -0.80
C CYS A 43 -0.63 7.76 -1.92
N ALA A 44 -1.59 8.56 -2.40
CA ALA A 44 -1.39 9.57 -3.43
C ALA A 44 -0.37 10.65 -3.03
N ASP A 45 -0.20 10.91 -1.73
CA ASP A 45 0.76 11.90 -1.22
C ASP A 45 2.19 11.62 -1.69
N TYR A 46 2.55 10.35 -1.86
CA TYR A 46 3.89 9.94 -2.27
C TYR A 46 4.18 10.12 -3.77
N VAL A 47 3.17 10.49 -4.56
CA VAL A 47 3.26 10.68 -6.01
C VAL A 47 2.73 12.03 -6.49
N LEU A 48 2.01 12.77 -5.63
CA LEU A 48 1.24 13.95 -6.00
C LEU A 48 2.07 15.05 -6.70
N ILE A 49 3.29 15.30 -6.23
CA ILE A 49 4.18 16.35 -6.78
C ILE A 49 4.94 15.92 -8.05
N GLY A 50 4.63 14.73 -8.58
CA GLY A 50 5.09 14.27 -9.89
C GLY A 50 6.51 13.68 -9.94
N PRO A 51 6.91 13.15 -11.11
CA PRO A 51 8.23 12.53 -11.31
C PRO A 51 9.39 13.49 -11.02
N GLY A 52 10.50 12.96 -10.50
CA GLY A 52 11.68 13.75 -10.12
C GLY A 52 11.57 14.53 -8.82
N ASN A 53 10.36 14.63 -8.22
CA ASN A 53 10.13 15.33 -6.96
C ASN A 53 9.50 14.43 -5.90
N ALA A 54 8.49 13.64 -6.28
CA ALA A 54 7.75 12.83 -5.32
C ALA A 54 8.55 11.61 -4.85
N LEU A 55 8.49 11.31 -3.55
CA LEU A 55 9.31 10.27 -2.93
C LEU A 55 9.12 8.89 -3.58
N GLY A 56 7.89 8.53 -3.96
CA GLY A 56 7.60 7.26 -4.63
C GLY A 56 8.33 7.13 -5.97
N TYR A 57 8.39 8.22 -6.76
CA TYR A 57 9.13 8.23 -8.01
C TYR A 57 10.65 8.25 -7.79
N LEU A 58 11.14 9.02 -6.81
CA LEU A 58 12.57 9.09 -6.49
C LEU A 58 13.15 7.74 -6.05
N LEU A 59 12.37 6.94 -5.31
CA LEU A 59 12.74 5.59 -4.90
C LEU A 59 12.72 4.61 -6.09
N ALA A 60 11.67 4.65 -6.91
CA ALA A 60 11.57 3.81 -8.11
C ALA A 60 12.70 4.11 -9.12
N ASP A 61 13.06 5.39 -9.28
CA ASP A 61 14.20 5.83 -10.10
C ASP A 61 15.54 5.29 -9.59
N ARG A 62 15.67 5.13 -8.27
CA ARG A 62 16.81 4.47 -7.62
C ARG A 62 16.73 2.94 -7.66
N GLY A 63 15.69 2.37 -8.26
CA GLY A 63 15.54 0.92 -8.49
C GLY A 63 14.78 0.16 -7.42
N TYR A 64 14.22 0.84 -6.42
CA TYR A 64 13.39 0.19 -5.40
C TYR A 64 12.06 -0.25 -6.00
N ASP A 65 11.51 -1.34 -5.46
CA ASP A 65 10.17 -1.80 -5.80
C ASP A 65 9.18 -1.10 -4.86
N VAL A 66 8.53 -0.03 -5.32
CA VAL A 66 7.76 0.84 -4.43
C VAL A 66 6.32 0.37 -4.36
N TRP A 67 5.84 0.14 -3.15
CA TRP A 67 4.47 -0.27 -2.82
C TRP A 67 3.80 0.84 -2.01
N LEU A 68 2.62 1.26 -2.44
CA LEU A 68 1.88 2.42 -1.96
C LEU A 68 0.59 1.92 -1.30
N GLY A 69 0.63 1.73 0.02
CA GLY A 69 -0.43 1.13 0.80
C GLY A 69 -1.52 2.12 1.22
N ASN A 70 -2.75 1.63 1.35
CA ASN A 70 -3.90 2.40 1.81
C ASN A 70 -4.59 1.69 2.96
N ALA A 71 -4.83 2.42 4.05
CA ALA A 71 -5.62 1.93 5.18
C ALA A 71 -7.12 1.88 4.85
N ARG A 72 -7.84 0.96 5.49
CA ARG A 72 -9.30 0.82 5.42
C ARG A 72 -10.01 2.16 5.59
N GLY A 73 -11.08 2.35 4.81
CA GLY A 73 -11.94 3.54 4.90
C GLY A 73 -11.47 4.75 4.09
N ASN A 74 -10.23 4.81 3.61
CA ASN A 74 -9.80 5.88 2.70
C ASN A 74 -10.37 5.70 1.26
N ARG A 75 -10.16 6.68 0.37
CA ARG A 75 -10.73 6.66 -1.00
C ARG A 75 -10.49 5.37 -1.78
N TYR A 76 -9.35 4.72 -1.60
CA TYR A 76 -8.93 3.53 -2.35
C TYR A 76 -9.25 2.21 -1.63
N SER A 77 -9.63 2.27 -0.35
CA SER A 77 -9.87 1.11 0.53
C SER A 77 -11.27 1.14 1.17
N ARG A 78 -12.29 1.56 0.41
CA ARG A 78 -13.71 1.63 0.84
C ARG A 78 -14.56 0.47 0.34
N ARG A 79 -14.05 -0.75 0.48
CA ARG A 79 -14.76 -1.98 0.09
C ARG A 79 -14.59 -3.05 1.17
N HIS A 80 -15.60 -3.89 1.32
CA HIS A 80 -15.62 -5.01 2.25
C HIS A 80 -16.42 -6.14 1.62
N GLN A 81 -16.05 -7.38 1.91
CA GLN A 81 -16.75 -8.57 1.40
C GLN A 81 -18.23 -8.67 1.81
N LYS A 82 -18.59 -8.15 3.00
CA LYS A 82 -19.92 -8.35 3.60
C LYS A 82 -20.60 -7.03 3.97
N LEU A 83 -19.83 -6.09 4.52
CA LEU A 83 -20.38 -4.83 5.02
C LEU A 83 -20.56 -3.82 3.89
N LYS A 84 -21.63 -3.03 3.98
CA LYS A 84 -21.89 -1.93 3.04
C LYS A 84 -21.24 -0.66 3.58
N VAL A 85 -20.66 0.17 2.73
CA VAL A 85 -20.04 1.45 3.12
C VAL A 85 -21.01 2.39 3.85
N ARG A 86 -22.32 2.24 3.69
CA ARG A 86 -23.34 3.03 4.40
C ARG A 86 -23.67 2.50 5.81
N SER A 87 -23.22 1.30 6.17
CA SER A 87 -23.52 0.70 7.48
C SER A 87 -22.53 1.22 8.53
N LYS A 88 -23.02 1.39 9.77
CA LYS A 88 -22.17 1.84 10.89
C LYS A 88 -21.02 0.86 11.16
N GLN A 89 -21.27 -0.43 11.01
CA GLN A 89 -20.31 -1.51 11.21
C GLN A 89 -19.11 -1.41 10.27
N PHE A 90 -19.28 -0.86 9.06
CA PHE A 90 -18.16 -0.65 8.13
C PHE A 90 -17.16 0.41 8.65
N TRP A 91 -17.62 1.29 9.54
CA TRP A 91 -16.81 2.37 10.10
C TRP A 91 -16.43 2.13 11.56
N ASP A 92 -16.72 0.94 12.08
CA ASP A 92 -16.41 0.56 13.46
C ASP A 92 -14.98 0.01 13.52
N PHE A 93 -14.02 0.89 13.29
CA PHE A 93 -12.59 0.60 13.37
C PHE A 93 -11.83 1.85 13.82
N SER A 94 -10.60 1.63 14.25
CA SER A 94 -9.64 2.63 14.69
C SER A 94 -8.26 2.31 14.11
N ILE A 95 -7.22 2.96 14.64
CA ILE A 95 -5.83 2.60 14.32
C ILE A 95 -5.48 1.17 14.77
N HIS A 96 -6.24 0.60 15.72
CA HIS A 96 -6.01 -0.76 16.20
C HIS A 96 -6.15 -1.77 15.07
N GLU A 97 -7.28 -1.74 14.35
CA GLU A 97 -7.55 -2.66 13.25
C GLU A 97 -6.62 -2.41 12.05
N ILE A 98 -6.18 -1.17 11.83
CA ILE A 98 -5.18 -0.86 10.80
C ILE A 98 -3.84 -1.55 11.13
N GLY A 99 -3.38 -1.44 12.38
CA GLY A 99 -2.14 -2.10 12.82
C GLY A 99 -2.25 -3.62 12.90
N TYR A 100 -3.42 -4.13 13.28
CA TYR A 100 -3.64 -5.56 13.54
C TYR A 100 -3.98 -6.35 12.27
N TYR A 101 -4.74 -5.77 11.33
CA TYR A 101 -5.20 -6.46 10.12
C TYR A 101 -4.61 -5.87 8.83
N ASP A 102 -4.64 -4.55 8.65
CA ASP A 102 -4.26 -3.94 7.36
C ASP A 102 -2.76 -4.07 7.09
N VAL A 103 -1.93 -3.63 8.04
CA VAL A 103 -0.48 -3.60 7.87
C VAL A 103 0.09 -5.02 7.67
N PRO A 104 -0.27 -6.04 8.47
CA PRO A 104 0.18 -7.41 8.23
C PRO A 104 -0.25 -7.93 6.85
N ALA A 105 -1.53 -7.75 6.46
CA ALA A 105 -2.02 -8.22 5.16
C ALA A 105 -1.27 -7.57 3.98
N LEU A 106 -0.95 -6.27 4.08
CA LEU A 106 -0.16 -5.55 3.07
C LEU A 106 1.28 -6.06 3.03
N ILE A 107 1.93 -6.25 4.18
CA ILE A 107 3.32 -6.76 4.26
C ILE A 107 3.39 -8.15 3.64
N ASP A 108 2.52 -9.07 4.05
CA ASP A 108 2.51 -10.46 3.58
C ASP A 108 2.31 -10.51 2.06
N TYR A 109 1.35 -9.74 1.54
CA TYR A 109 1.10 -9.64 0.10
C TYR A 109 2.34 -9.15 -0.67
N VAL A 110 3.01 -8.11 -0.17
CA VAL A 110 4.22 -7.53 -0.80
C VAL A 110 5.36 -8.54 -0.80
N LEU A 111 5.60 -9.23 0.32
CA LEU A 111 6.65 -10.24 0.45
C LEU A 111 6.39 -11.44 -0.47
N GLU A 112 5.16 -11.94 -0.50
CA GLU A 112 4.74 -13.04 -1.39
C GLU A 112 4.93 -12.64 -2.86
N LYS A 113 4.42 -11.46 -3.25
CA LYS A 113 4.45 -11.03 -4.65
C LYS A 113 5.85 -10.70 -5.15
N SER A 114 6.71 -10.16 -4.28
CA SER A 114 8.10 -9.82 -4.61
C SER A 114 9.08 -10.99 -4.48
N GLY A 115 8.71 -12.05 -3.76
CA GLY A 115 9.59 -13.18 -3.43
C GLY A 115 10.74 -12.81 -2.49
N LYS A 116 10.63 -11.71 -1.75
CA LYS A 116 11.67 -11.21 -0.84
C LYS A 116 11.35 -11.61 0.60
N LYS A 117 12.39 -11.73 1.43
CA LYS A 117 12.27 -12.11 2.85
C LYS A 117 11.95 -10.92 3.77
N LYS A 118 12.17 -9.69 3.30
CA LYS A 118 11.96 -8.46 4.05
C LYS A 118 11.69 -7.30 3.10
N LEU A 119 11.04 -6.28 3.62
CA LEU A 119 10.80 -4.99 2.98
C LEU A 119 11.27 -3.85 3.88
N HIS A 120 11.42 -2.66 3.30
CA HIS A 120 11.57 -1.41 4.03
C HIS A 120 10.20 -0.78 4.32
#